data_AF-A0A5J5VWF1-F1
#
_entry.id   AF-A0A5J5VWF1-F1
#
_cell.length_a   1.000
_cell.length_b   1.000
_cell.length_c   1.000
_cell.angle_alpha   90.00
_cell.angle_beta   90.00
_cell.angle_gamma   90.00
#
_symmetry.space_group_name_H-M   'P 1'
#
loop_
_entity.id
_entity.type
_entity.pdbx_description
1 polymer ?
#
loop_
_entity_poly.entity_id
_entity_poly.type
_entity_poly.pdbx_seq_one_letter_code
_entity_poly.pdbx_strand_id
1 'polypeptide(L)'
;NLKHKRVSNDAACPRCGRGEEDITHIFRYCPATGEIWPLLDLSWISESTIQGFWEWITWVFRTSTSKQCKIFCCGMWFIWNSRNKFIHEQKTKTETGRELTLKVRNYIAKLEGLKMKASTLKPSSSHRYQEGGTRVMI
;
A
#
# COMPACT_ATOMS: atom_id res chain seq x y z
N ASN A 1 13.54 4.58 14.09
CA ASN A 1 14.47 3.88 15.00
C ASN A 1 13.65 3.26 16.12
N LEU A 2 13.38 1.95 16.07
CA LEU A 2 12.55 1.21 17.04
C LEU A 2 13.25 0.99 18.41
N LYS A 3 14.46 1.54 18.59
CA LYS A 3 15.30 1.42 19.79
C LYS A 3 14.68 1.92 21.09
N HIS A 4 13.52 2.59 21.06
CA HIS A 4 12.96 3.28 22.24
C HIS A 4 11.85 2.55 23.00
N LYS A 5 11.53 1.29 22.68
CA LYS A 5 10.63 0.48 23.50
C LYS A 5 11.28 -0.85 23.88
N ARG A 6 11.82 -0.88 25.10
CA ARG A 6 12.32 -2.06 25.83
C ARG A 6 11.25 -3.15 25.88
N VAL A 7 11.26 -4.10 24.95
CA VAL A 7 10.74 -5.46 25.11
C VAL A 7 11.54 -6.34 24.14
N SER A 8 12.19 -7.38 24.68
CA SER A 8 13.01 -8.42 23.99
C SER A 8 14.37 -7.96 23.42
N ASN A 9 15.43 -8.65 23.86
CA ASN A 9 16.81 -8.52 23.43
C ASN A 9 17.08 -9.18 22.05
N ASP A 10 16.03 -9.70 21.42
CA ASP A 10 16.09 -10.20 20.05
C ASP A 10 15.82 -9.03 19.11
N ALA A 11 16.90 -8.42 18.63
CA ALA A 11 16.84 -7.53 17.47
C ALA A 11 16.35 -8.26 16.21
N ALA A 12 16.24 -9.59 16.24
CA ALA A 12 15.81 -10.42 15.14
C ALA A 12 14.37 -10.10 14.69
N CYS A 13 14.13 -10.08 13.38
CA CYS A 13 12.79 -9.93 12.84
C CYS A 13 11.85 -11.02 13.39
N PRO A 14 10.73 -10.66 14.06
CA PRO A 14 9.86 -11.63 14.71
C PRO A 14 9.09 -12.51 13.72
N ARG A 15 9.06 -12.14 12.43
CA ARG A 15 8.41 -12.93 11.37
C ARG A 15 9.29 -14.01 10.77
N CYS A 16 10.57 -13.72 10.53
CA CYS A 16 11.47 -14.65 9.84
C CYS A 16 12.60 -15.18 10.74
N GLY A 17 12.78 -14.61 11.93
CA GLY A 17 13.87 -14.94 12.86
C GLY A 17 15.26 -14.56 12.35
N ARG A 18 15.37 -13.77 11.26
CA ARG A 18 16.62 -13.45 10.58
C ARG A 18 16.84 -11.94 10.49
N GLY A 19 18.06 -11.50 10.74
CA GLY A 19 18.49 -10.10 10.59
C GLY A 19 17.85 -9.15 11.60
N GLU A 20 18.47 -7.98 11.78
CA GLU A 20 17.90 -6.93 12.61
C GLU A 20 16.58 -6.42 11.99
N GLU A 21 15.53 -6.28 12.80
CA GLU A 21 14.27 -5.72 12.33
C GLU A 21 14.40 -4.21 12.13
N ASP A 22 14.58 -3.80 10.88
CA ASP A 22 14.40 -2.43 10.45
C ASP A 22 13.32 -2.30 9.36
N ILE A 23 13.01 -1.05 8.99
CA ILE A 23 11.99 -0.76 8.00
C ILE A 23 12.34 -1.33 6.62
N THR A 24 13.62 -1.36 6.27
CA THR A 24 14.11 -1.90 5.00
C THR A 24 13.91 -3.42 4.97
N HIS A 25 14.25 -4.11 6.06
CA HIS A 25 14.04 -5.52 6.23
C HIS A 25 12.56 -5.87 6.14
N ILE A 26 11.70 -5.18 6.91
CA ILE A 26 10.25 -5.44 6.93
C ILE A 26 9.64 -5.42 5.53
N PHE A 27 10.05 -4.50 4.67
CA PHE A 27 9.45 -4.29 3.36
C PHE A 27 10.20 -4.93 2.19
N ARG A 28 11.50 -5.24 2.32
CA ARG A 28 12.32 -5.72 1.19
C ARG A 28 12.99 -7.05 1.46
N TYR A 29 13.69 -7.17 2.58
CA TYR A 29 14.60 -8.28 2.81
C TYR A 29 14.00 -9.42 3.64
N CYS A 30 12.88 -9.20 4.31
CA CYS A 30 12.20 -10.23 5.07
C CYS A 30 11.62 -11.27 4.11
N PRO A 31 12.02 -12.56 4.19
CA PRO A 31 11.51 -13.59 3.30
C PRO A 31 9.98 -13.76 3.37
N ALA A 32 9.39 -13.48 4.55
CA ALA A 32 7.95 -13.54 4.76
C ALA A 32 7.16 -12.47 3.98
N THR A 33 7.82 -11.39 3.55
CA THR A 33 7.18 -10.29 2.81
C THR A 33 7.74 -10.11 1.40
N GLY A 34 8.96 -10.57 1.14
CA GLY A 34 9.60 -10.48 -0.16
C GLY A 34 8.82 -11.18 -1.28
N GLU A 35 8.11 -12.28 -0.98
CA GLU A 35 7.27 -12.98 -1.96
C GLU A 35 6.01 -12.20 -2.38
N ILE A 36 5.62 -11.18 -1.61
CA ILE A 36 4.39 -10.40 -1.87
C ILE A 36 4.55 -9.55 -3.12
N TRP A 37 5.73 -8.96 -3.37
CA TRP A 37 5.93 -8.09 -4.53
C TRP A 37 5.80 -8.83 -5.86
N PRO A 38 6.46 -9.99 -6.08
CA PRO A 38 6.21 -10.80 -7.26
C PRO A 38 4.74 -11.23 -7.40
N LEU A 39 4.10 -11.62 -6.30
CA LEU A 39 2.69 -12.01 -6.30
C LEU A 39 1.72 -10.85 -6.61
N LEU A 40 2.17 -9.60 -6.50
CA LEU A 40 1.42 -8.39 -6.87
C LEU A 40 1.83 -7.83 -8.24
N ASP A 41 2.56 -8.61 -9.05
CA ASP A 41 3.08 -8.21 -10.35
C ASP A 41 4.06 -7.03 -10.27
N LEU A 42 4.84 -6.98 -9.18
CA LEU A 42 5.84 -5.96 -8.85
C LEU A 42 7.23 -6.57 -8.55
N SER A 43 7.58 -7.69 -9.19
CA SER A 43 8.87 -8.39 -8.97
C SER A 43 10.09 -7.49 -9.18
N TRP A 44 10.03 -6.61 -10.18
CA TRP A 44 11.08 -5.65 -10.55
C TRP A 44 11.53 -4.74 -9.39
N ILE A 45 10.68 -4.52 -8.38
CA ILE A 45 11.02 -3.70 -7.23
C ILE A 45 12.11 -4.36 -6.37
N SER A 46 12.08 -5.70 -6.30
CA SER A 46 13.03 -6.52 -5.53
C SER A 46 14.41 -6.63 -6.20
N GLU A 47 14.50 -6.35 -7.49
CA GLU A 47 15.73 -6.44 -8.29
C GLU A 47 16.61 -5.18 -8.20
N SER A 48 16.12 -4.13 -7.53
CA SER A 48 16.85 -2.87 -7.37
C SER A 48 18.07 -3.00 -6.46
N THR A 49 19.18 -2.40 -6.87
CA THR A 49 20.44 -2.33 -6.08
C THR A 49 20.45 -1.18 -5.05
N ILE A 50 19.40 -0.35 -5.04
CA ILE A 50 19.25 0.78 -4.12
C ILE A 50 19.22 0.26 -2.69
N GLN A 51 20.08 0.76 -1.80
CA GLN A 51 20.15 0.25 -0.42
C GLN A 51 19.23 1.00 0.53
N GLY A 52 19.21 2.34 0.45
CA GLY A 52 18.45 3.17 1.35
C GLY A 52 16.94 3.08 1.11
N PHE A 53 16.19 2.95 2.20
CA PHE A 53 14.75 2.74 2.17
C PHE A 53 14.00 3.90 1.49
N TRP A 54 14.39 5.14 1.79
CA TRP A 54 13.74 6.33 1.24
C TRP A 54 14.08 6.56 -0.23
N GLU A 55 15.32 6.30 -0.64
CA GLU A 55 15.70 6.32 -2.05
C GLU A 55 14.95 5.23 -2.82
N TRP A 56 14.79 4.04 -2.24
CA TRP A 56 14.05 2.94 -2.85
C TRP A 56 12.57 3.29 -3.03
N ILE A 57 11.91 3.82 -2.00
CA ILE A 57 10.52 4.30 -2.12
C ILE A 57 10.42 5.35 -3.23
N THR A 58 11.28 6.35 -3.20
CA THR A 58 11.27 7.43 -4.20
C THR A 58 11.42 6.88 -5.61
N TRP A 59 12.34 5.93 -5.80
CA TRP A 59 12.53 5.26 -7.08
C TRP A 59 11.30 4.45 -7.51
N VAL A 60 10.67 3.68 -6.62
CA VAL A 60 9.44 2.93 -6.93
C VAL A 60 8.35 3.88 -7.43
N PHE A 61 8.11 5.00 -6.75
CA PHE A 61 7.08 5.96 -7.15
C PHE A 61 7.41 6.66 -8.47
N ARG A 62 8.68 6.95 -8.74
CA ARG A 62 9.12 7.58 -10.00
C ARG A 62 8.99 6.66 -11.22
N THR A 63 9.14 5.35 -11.01
CA THR A 63 9.15 4.33 -12.06
C THR A 63 7.80 3.63 -12.24
N SER A 64 6.88 3.79 -11.30
CA SER A 64 5.56 3.15 -11.30
C SER A 64 4.49 3.99 -11.98
N THR A 65 3.55 3.32 -12.63
CA THR A 65 2.26 3.90 -13.00
C THR A 65 1.40 4.21 -11.76
N SER A 66 0.37 5.05 -11.90
CA SER A 66 -0.58 5.31 -10.82
C SER A 66 -1.23 4.04 -10.25
N LYS A 67 -1.52 3.05 -11.11
CA LYS A 67 -2.06 1.74 -10.70
C LYS A 67 -1.04 0.97 -9.85
N GLN A 68 0.22 0.91 -10.29
CA GLN A 68 1.28 0.24 -9.55
C GLN A 68 1.56 0.94 -8.21
N CYS A 69 1.57 2.28 -8.17
CA CYS A 69 1.70 3.03 -6.92
C CYS A 69 0.59 2.67 -5.91
N LYS A 70 -0.67 2.57 -6.35
CA LYS A 70 -1.77 2.13 -5.49
C LYS A 70 -1.55 0.72 -4.94
N ILE A 71 -1.15 -0.22 -5.80
CA ILE A 71 -0.87 -1.61 -5.43
C ILE A 71 0.27 -1.64 -4.40
N PHE A 72 1.36 -0.93 -4.68
CA PHE A 72 2.53 -0.82 -3.80
C PHE A 72 2.15 -0.25 -2.43
N CYS A 73 1.44 0.88 -2.38
CA CYS A 73 0.95 1.48 -1.13
C CYS A 73 0.07 0.52 -0.32
N CYS A 74 -0.86 -0.18 -0.98
CA CYS A 74 -1.71 -1.17 -0.32
C CYS A 74 -0.87 -2.33 0.22
N GLY A 75 0.09 -2.85 -0.56
CA GLY A 75 1.03 -3.88 -0.15
C GLY A 75 1.80 -3.49 1.11
N MET A 76 2.41 -2.30 1.11
CA MET A 76 3.13 -1.75 2.27
C MET A 76 2.22 -1.69 3.50
N TRP A 77 1.00 -1.16 3.35
CA TRP A 77 0.06 -1.07 4.47
C TRP A 77 -0.32 -2.44 5.04
N PHE A 78 -0.64 -3.42 4.19
CA PHE A 78 -0.99 -4.77 4.64
C PHE A 78 0.19 -5.49 5.29
N ILE A 79 1.40 -5.33 4.75
CA ILE A 79 2.63 -5.88 5.34
C ILE A 79 2.85 -5.33 6.75
N TRP A 80 2.73 -4.02 6.91
CA TRP A 80 2.91 -3.33 8.20
C TRP A 80 1.82 -3.72 9.20
N ASN A 81 0.56 -3.71 8.75
CA ASN A 81 -0.58 -4.10 9.57
C ASN A 81 -0.47 -5.56 10.04
N SER A 82 -0.08 -6.49 9.16
CA SER A 82 0.15 -7.89 9.52
C SER A 82 1.25 -8.03 10.58
N ARG A 83 2.38 -7.33 10.41
CA ARG A 83 3.48 -7.28 11.39
C ARG A 83 3.00 -6.78 12.75
N ASN A 84 2.23 -5.70 12.77
CA ASN A 84 1.74 -5.12 14.01
C ASN A 84 0.75 -6.04 14.72
N LYS A 85 -0.14 -6.70 13.97
CA LYS A 85 -1.03 -7.72 14.54
C LYS A 85 -0.26 -8.88 15.14
N PHE A 86 0.79 -9.36 14.46
CA PHE A 86 1.63 -10.42 14.97
C PHE A 86 2.25 -10.08 16.34
N ILE A 87 2.77 -8.86 16.48
CA ILE A 87 3.47 -8.42 17.70
C ILE A 87 2.52 -8.04 18.83
N HIS A 88 1.38 -7.42 18.53
CA HIS A 88 0.48 -6.89 19.55
C HIS A 88 -0.66 -7.85 19.93
N GLU A 89 -1.09 -8.72 19.03
CA GLU A 89 -2.25 -9.60 19.26
C GLU A 89 -1.85 -11.04 19.60
N GLN A 90 -0.55 -11.35 19.73
CA GLN A 90 -0.01 -12.71 19.98
C GLN A 90 -0.65 -13.80 19.08
N LYS A 91 -1.06 -13.42 17.86
CA LYS A 91 -1.66 -14.38 16.94
C LYS A 91 -0.60 -15.40 16.54
N THR A 92 -0.82 -16.64 16.96
CA THR A 92 0.05 -17.79 16.67
C THR A 92 0.11 -18.12 15.18
N LYS A 93 -0.89 -17.69 14.40
CA LYS A 93 -0.93 -17.88 12.96
C LYS A 93 -0.35 -16.66 12.23
N THR A 94 0.88 -16.81 11.74
CA THR A 94 1.49 -15.88 10.78
C THR A 94 0.76 -15.98 9.45
N GLU A 95 0.31 -14.83 8.93
CA GLU A 95 -0.26 -14.75 7.58
C GLU A 95 0.84 -14.98 6.54
N THR A 96 0.60 -15.89 5.62
CA THR A 96 1.49 -16.15 4.49
C THR A 96 1.47 -14.98 3.50
N GLY A 97 2.52 -14.83 2.68
CA GLY A 97 2.54 -13.79 1.65
C GLY A 97 1.39 -13.95 0.65
N ARG A 98 0.97 -15.20 0.35
CA ARG A 98 -0.22 -15.47 -0.48
C ARG A 98 -1.51 -14.94 0.13
N GLU A 99 -1.73 -15.17 1.42
CA GLU A 99 -2.91 -14.65 2.14
C GLU A 99 -2.91 -13.11 2.15
N LEU A 100 -1.74 -12.49 2.36
CA LEU A 100 -1.59 -11.03 2.31
C LEU A 100 -1.85 -10.46 0.91
N THR A 101 -1.30 -11.07 -0.15
CA THR A 101 -1.57 -10.68 -1.53
C THR A 101 -3.05 -10.76 -1.87
N LEU A 102 -3.75 -11.82 -1.44
CA LEU A 102 -5.19 -11.93 -1.64
C LEU A 102 -5.96 -10.78 -0.98
N LYS A 103 -5.57 -10.41 0.25
CA LYS A 103 -6.15 -9.27 0.96
C LYS A 103 -5.91 -7.95 0.24
N VAL A 104 -4.70 -7.72 -0.26
CA VAL A 104 -4.36 -6.54 -1.06
C VAL A 104 -5.24 -6.48 -2.32
N ARG A 105 -5.32 -7.56 -3.09
CA ARG A 105 -6.13 -7.62 -4.33
C ARG A 105 -7.62 -7.37 -4.05
N ASN A 106 -8.18 -8.01 -3.03
CA ASN A 106 -9.57 -7.82 -2.64
C ASN A 106 -9.86 -6.39 -2.18
N TYR A 107 -8.92 -5.79 -1.43
CA TYR A 107 -9.04 -4.41 -0.99
C TYR A 107 -9.03 -3.43 -2.16
N ILE A 108 -8.12 -3.61 -3.11
CA ILE A 108 -8.06 -2.78 -4.32
C ILE A 108 -9.33 -2.92 -5.16
N ALA A 109 -9.81 -4.15 -5.38
CA ALA A 109 -11.06 -4.38 -6.10
C ALA A 109 -12.26 -3.70 -5.43
N LYS A 110 -12.32 -3.74 -4.09
CA LYS A 110 -13.33 -3.02 -3.31
C LYS A 110 -13.23 -1.51 -3.52
N LEU A 111 -12.03 -0.93 -3.47
CA LEU A 111 -11.83 0.50 -3.68
C LEU A 111 -12.26 0.97 -5.07
N GLU A 112 -11.90 0.23 -6.12
CA GLU A 112 -12.32 0.55 -7.49
C GLU A 112 -13.84 0.38 -7.66
N GLY A 113 -14.45 -0.64 -7.04
CA GLY A 113 -15.91 -0.82 -6.99
C GLY A 113 -16.63 0.35 -6.32
N LEU A 114 -16.10 0.85 -5.20
CA LEU A 114 -16.64 2.04 -4.52
C LEU A 114 -16.49 3.30 -5.37
N LYS A 115 -15.37 3.46 -6.07
CA LYS A 115 -15.14 4.59 -6.97
C LYS A 115 -16.14 4.60 -8.12
N MET A 116 -16.41 3.44 -8.74
CA MET A 116 -17.42 3.32 -9.80
C MET A 116 -18.82 3.72 -9.29
N LYS A 117 -19.23 3.23 -8.11
CA LYS A 117 -20.51 3.61 -7.49
C LYS A 117 -20.62 5.11 -7.21
N ALA A 118 -19.55 5.73 -6.72
CA ALA A 118 -19.51 7.16 -6.47
C ALA A 118 -19.62 7.98 -7.78
N SER A 119 -19.02 7.51 -8.87
CA SER A 119 -19.14 8.13 -10.20
C SER A 119 -20.56 8.02 -10.78
N THR A 120 -21.25 6.89 -10.57
CA THR A 120 -22.65 6.72 -11.02
C THR A 120 -23.66 7.53 -10.21
N LEU A 121 -23.32 7.89 -8.97
CA LEU A 121 -24.20 8.66 -8.07
C LEU A 121 -24.08 10.19 -8.25
N LYS A 122 -23.10 10.70 -9.00
CA LYS A 122 -23.03 12.13 -9.32
C LYS A 122 -24.10 12.48 -10.37
N PRO A 123 -25.15 13.26 -10.04
CA PRO A 123 -26.07 13.74 -11.06
C PRO A 123 -25.31 14.67 -12.00
N SER A 124 -25.58 14.55 -13.29
CA SER A 124 -25.15 15.52 -14.30
C SER A 124 -25.78 16.87 -13.98
N SER A 125 -25.04 17.77 -13.35
CA SER A 125 -25.43 19.18 -13.25
C SER A 125 -25.18 19.86 -14.60
N SER A 126 -26.04 19.55 -15.58
CA SER A 126 -26.24 20.38 -16.76
C SER A 126 -27.26 21.47 -16.41
N HIS A 127 -26.80 22.62 -15.94
CA HIS A 127 -27.59 23.85 -16.01
C HIS A 127 -27.03 24.77 -17.08
N ARG A 128 -27.76 24.79 -18.19
CA ARG A 128 -27.78 25.87 -19.20
C ARG A 128 -28.03 27.20 -18.48
N TYR A 129 -27.15 28.17 -18.67
CA TYR A 129 -27.55 29.57 -18.65
C TYR A 129 -27.99 29.95 -20.07
N GLN A 130 -29.30 30.07 -20.28
CA GLN A 130 -29.88 30.91 -21.33
C GLN A 130 -30.42 32.15 -20.62
N GLU A 131 -29.83 33.32 -20.87
CA GLU A 131 -30.52 34.59 -20.68
C GLU A 131 -30.62 35.26 -22.05
N GLY A 132 -31.76 35.05 -22.70
CA GLY A 132 -32.24 35.90 -23.79
C GLY A 132 -32.98 37.09 -23.16
N GLY A 133 -32.58 38.30 -23.56
CA GLY A 133 -32.89 39.53 -22.83
C GLY A 133 -34.24 40.19 -23.13
N THR A 134 -34.39 41.43 -22.67
CA THR A 134 -35.28 42.42 -23.26
C THR A 134 -34.74 43.83 -23.02
N ARG A 135 -34.69 44.57 -24.12
CA ARG A 135 -34.36 45.99 -24.30
C ARG A 135 -35.53 46.83 -23.78
N VAL A 136 -35.26 47.86 -22.97
CA VAL A 136 -36.18 49.00 -22.79
C VAL A 136 -35.37 50.28 -22.99
N MET A 137 -35.82 51.07 -23.96
CA MET A 137 -35.37 52.44 -24.19
C MET A 137 -36.09 53.36 -23.20
N ILE A 138 -35.37 54.25 -22.52
CA ILE A 138 -35.69 55.68 -22.33
C ILE A 138 -34.35 56.41 -22.20
#